data_AF-A0A6P7FGU1-F1
#
_entry.id   AF-A0A6P7FGU1-F1
#
_cell.length_a   1.000
_cell.length_b   1.000
_cell.length_c   1.000
_cell.angle_alpha   90.00
_cell.angle_beta   90.00
_cell.angle_gamma   90.00
#
_symmetry.space_group_name_H-M   'P 1'
#
loop_
_entity.id
_entity.type
_entity.pdbx_description
1 polymer ?
#
loop_
_entity_poly.entity_id
_entity_poly.type
_entity_poly.pdbx_seq_one_letter_code
_entity_poly.pdbx_strand_id
1 'polypeptide(L)'
;MDTVKELKEQIINMKIYNKDCPICFNLLTMPIRSKCGHAYCLDCLYTFRNKNSWNYSCPYCRAPLKKLQLIENEDNKYSDLTKEMVKRKLKLISENTV
;
A
#
# COMPACT_ATOMS: atom_id res chain seq x y z
N MET A 1 -23.48 27.24 -15.05
CA MET A 1 -22.25 26.48 -14.71
C MET A 1 -22.58 25.69 -13.47
N ASP A 2 -22.86 24.40 -13.62
CA ASP A 2 -23.44 23.57 -12.54
C ASP A 2 -22.39 23.28 -11.48
N THR A 3 -22.41 24.08 -10.42
CA THR A 3 -21.54 23.95 -9.26
C THR A 3 -21.61 22.56 -8.63
N VAL A 4 -22.73 21.85 -8.74
CA VAL A 4 -22.91 20.47 -8.29
C VAL A 4 -22.11 19.47 -9.14
N LYS A 5 -21.98 19.74 -10.45
CA LYS A 5 -21.19 18.90 -11.36
C LYS A 5 -19.69 19.11 -11.12
N GLU A 6 -19.26 20.36 -10.94
CA GLU A 6 -17.89 20.70 -10.53
C GLU A 6 -17.57 20.15 -9.14
N LEU A 7 -18.47 20.24 -8.16
CA LEU A 7 -18.28 19.65 -6.84
C LEU A 7 -18.22 18.11 -6.91
N LYS A 8 -19.00 17.47 -7.77
CA LYS A 8 -18.90 16.02 -7.99
C LYS A 8 -17.58 15.64 -8.65
N GLU A 9 -17.13 16.38 -9.66
CA GLU A 9 -15.82 16.18 -10.29
C GLU A 9 -14.69 16.46 -9.30
N GLN A 10 -14.80 17.48 -8.46
CA GLN A 10 -13.89 17.77 -7.36
C GLN A 10 -13.93 16.69 -6.27
N ILE A 11 -15.09 16.09 -5.94
CA ILE A 11 -15.21 14.96 -4.99
C ILE A 11 -14.64 13.67 -5.60
N ILE A 12 -14.87 13.44 -6.89
CA ILE A 12 -14.28 12.32 -7.65
C ILE A 12 -12.75 12.48 -7.73
N ASN A 13 -12.26 13.71 -7.92
CA ASN A 13 -10.84 14.07 -7.89
C ASN A 13 -10.27 14.20 -6.46
N MET A 14 -11.13 14.40 -5.45
CA MET A 14 -10.89 14.27 -4.00
C MET A 14 -11.09 12.83 -3.52
N LYS A 15 -11.01 11.83 -4.41
CA LYS A 15 -10.28 10.62 -4.03
C LYS A 15 -8.84 11.03 -3.74
N ILE A 16 -8.64 11.65 -2.57
CA ILE A 16 -7.39 11.72 -1.86
C ILE A 16 -7.07 10.25 -1.58
N TYR A 17 -6.59 9.54 -2.61
CA TYR A 17 -5.62 8.51 -2.41
C TYR A 17 -4.56 9.22 -1.60
N ASN A 18 -4.48 8.93 -0.32
CA ASN A 18 -3.32 9.31 0.46
C ASN A 18 -2.17 8.55 -0.22
N LYS A 19 -1.56 9.22 -1.20
CA LYS A 19 -0.50 8.64 -2.03
C LYS A 19 0.78 8.61 -1.22
N ASP A 20 0.79 9.17 0.00
CA ASP A 20 1.93 9.13 0.89
C ASP A 20 1.89 7.87 1.75
N CYS A 21 3.06 7.25 1.88
CA CYS A 21 3.24 6.12 2.75
C CYS A 21 3.18 6.62 4.21
N PRO A 22 2.33 6.04 5.08
CA PRO A 22 2.25 6.46 6.48
C PRO A 22 3.47 6.05 7.33
N ILE A 23 4.49 5.41 6.74
CA ILE A 23 5.75 5.06 7.41
C ILE A 23 6.83 6.08 7.11
N CYS A 24 7.05 6.42 5.83
CA CYS A 24 8.10 7.35 5.42
C CYS A 24 7.60 8.75 5.06
N PHE A 25 6.28 8.96 5.03
CA PHE A 25 5.61 10.22 4.69
C PHE A 25 5.93 10.77 3.29
N ASN A 26 6.45 9.92 2.40
CA ASN A 26 6.71 10.23 0.99
C ASN A 26 5.73 9.49 0.09
N LEU A 27 5.65 9.91 -1.17
CA LEU A 27 4.87 9.24 -2.21
C LEU A 27 5.17 7.73 -2.26
N LEU A 28 4.11 6.93 -2.36
CA LEU A 28 4.15 5.48 -2.41
C LEU A 28 4.96 5.01 -3.61
N THR A 29 6.09 4.37 -3.32
CA THR A 29 6.91 3.66 -4.30
C THR A 29 6.64 2.17 -4.18
N MET A 30 6.28 1.52 -5.29
CA MET A 30 5.87 0.11 -5.30
C MET A 30 4.77 -0.16 -4.26
N PRO A 31 3.62 0.54 -4.36
CA PRO A 31 2.57 0.50 -3.34
C PRO A 31 2.04 -0.92 -3.15
N ILE A 32 2.07 -1.41 -1.92
CA ILE A 32 1.37 -2.62 -1.51
C ILE A 32 0.23 -2.28 -0.56
N ARG A 33 -0.93 -2.90 -0.78
CA ARG A 33 -2.13 -2.70 0.04
C ARG A 33 -2.48 -3.97 0.80
N SER A 34 -2.84 -3.80 2.07
CA SER A 34 -3.38 -4.87 2.90
C SER A 34 -4.91 -4.94 2.81
N LYS A 35 -5.51 -6.02 3.31
CA LYS A 35 -6.98 -6.16 3.39
C LYS A 35 -7.69 -5.05 4.18
N CYS A 36 -7.01 -4.39 5.12
CA CYS A 36 -7.60 -3.27 5.85
C CYS A 36 -7.60 -1.95 5.05
N GLY A 37 -7.15 -1.97 3.79
CA GLY A 37 -7.23 -0.84 2.85
C GLY A 37 -6.01 0.07 2.84
N HIS A 38 -5.17 0.04 3.88
CA HIS A 38 -3.97 0.87 3.97
C HIS A 38 -2.86 0.39 3.04
N ALA A 39 -2.16 1.35 2.43
CA ALA A 39 -1.08 1.12 1.49
C ALA A 39 0.25 1.65 2.03
N TYR A 40 1.34 0.99 1.63
CA TYR A 40 2.71 1.30 2.06
C TYR A 40 3.67 1.09 0.89
N CYS A 41 4.84 1.72 0.94
CA CYS A 41 5.94 1.30 0.08
C CYS A 41 6.32 -0.14 0.47
N LEU A 42 6.60 -0.99 -0.52
CA LEU A 42 7.04 -2.37 -0.28
C LEU A 42 8.20 -2.43 0.72
N ASP A 43 9.20 -1.57 0.55
CA ASP A 43 10.41 -1.53 1.37
C ASP A 43 10.16 -1.01 2.78
N CYS A 44 9.25 -0.04 2.92
CA CYS A 44 8.89 0.50 4.22
C CYS A 44 8.19 -0.55 5.08
N LEU A 45 7.20 -1.26 4.52
CA LEU A 45 6.52 -2.31 5.26
C LEU A 45 7.44 -3.49 5.56
N TYR A 46 8.28 -3.90 4.61
CA TYR A 46 9.28 -4.95 4.83
C TYR A 46 10.23 -4.63 5.99
N THR A 47 10.81 -3.42 5.97
CA THR A 47 11.74 -2.97 7.01
C THR A 47 11.04 -2.86 8.37
N PHE A 48 9.83 -2.31 8.40
CA PHE A 48 9.03 -2.25 9.62
C PHE A 48 8.79 -3.65 10.19
N ARG A 49 8.49 -4.64 9.33
CA ARG A 49 8.24 -6.01 9.75
C ARG A 49 9.47 -6.73 10.27
N ASN A 50 10.63 -6.53 9.66
CA ASN A 50 11.87 -7.10 10.16
C ASN A 50 12.23 -6.55 11.55
N LYS A 51 11.92 -5.27 11.83
CA LYS A 51 12.13 -4.66 13.15
C LYS A 51 11.08 -5.05 14.20
N ASN A 52 9.89 -5.47 13.76
CA ASN A 52 8.74 -5.81 14.60
C ASN A 52 8.24 -7.23 14.30
N SER A 53 9.14 -8.21 14.29
CA SER A 53 8.85 -9.58 13.90
C SER A 53 7.76 -10.25 14.75
N TRP A 54 7.57 -9.79 16.00
CA TRP A 54 6.55 -10.27 16.92
C TRP A 54 5.14 -9.70 16.67
N ASN A 55 4.99 -8.61 15.89
CA ASN A 55 3.71 -7.91 15.71
C ASN A 55 3.18 -8.04 14.27
N TYR A 56 2.04 -8.74 14.11
CA TYR A 56 1.38 -8.98 12.82
C TYR A 56 0.26 -7.99 12.48
N SER A 57 0.33 -6.78 13.01
CA SER A 57 -0.69 -5.77 12.78
C SER A 57 -0.28 -4.72 11.75
N CYS A 58 -1.30 -4.13 11.12
CA CYS A 58 -1.20 -2.95 10.28
C CYS A 58 -0.57 -1.79 11.07
N PRO A 59 0.53 -1.17 10.58
CA PRO A 59 1.17 -0.03 11.26
C PRO A 59 0.22 1.15 11.52
N TYR A 60 -0.77 1.34 10.63
CA TYR A 60 -1.71 2.45 10.70
C TYR A 60 -2.90 2.17 11.63
N CYS A 61 -3.70 1.13 11.34
CA CYS A 61 -4.96 0.87 12.05
C CYS A 61 -4.93 -0.32 13.01
N ARG A 62 -3.78 -0.98 13.17
CA ARG A 62 -3.57 -2.15 14.05
C ARG A 62 -4.38 -3.41 13.72
N ALA A 63 -5.22 -3.38 12.68
CA ALA A 63 -5.90 -4.58 12.19
C ALA A 63 -4.89 -5.67 11.75
N PRO A 64 -5.22 -6.96 11.82
CA PRO A 64 -4.33 -8.03 11.37
C PRO A 64 -3.86 -7.81 9.93
N LEU A 65 -2.54 -7.84 9.72
CA LEU A 65 -1.92 -7.67 8.42
C LEU A 65 -2.06 -8.98 7.63
N LYS A 66 -3.16 -9.10 6.88
CA LYS A 66 -3.45 -10.28 6.05
C LYS A 66 -3.50 -9.89 4.58
N LYS A 67 -2.92 -10.76 3.73
CA LYS A 67 -2.97 -10.70 2.26
C LYS A 67 -2.56 -9.33 1.71
N LEU A 68 -1.27 -9.18 1.45
CA LEU A 68 -0.70 -8.00 0.81
C LEU A 68 -0.75 -8.16 -0.71
N GLN A 69 -1.06 -7.07 -1.41
CA GLN A 69 -1.16 -7.05 -2.88
C GLN A 69 -0.47 -5.82 -3.44
N LEU A 70 0.26 -6.00 -4.54
CA LEU A 70 0.79 -4.89 -5.32
C LEU A 70 -0.36 -4.11 -5.97
N ILE A 71 -0.30 -2.79 -5.87
CA ILE A 71 -1.23 -1.89 -6.54
C ILE A 71 -0.59 -1.46 -7.86
N GLU A 72 -1.34 -1.63 -8.95
CA GLU A 72 -1.01 -1.14 -10.28
C GLU A 72 -2.12 -0.19 -10.73
N ASN A 73 -1.77 0.83 -11.51
CA ASN A 73 -2.71 1.65 -12.27
C ASN A 73 -2.18 1.86 -13.69
N GLU A 74 -2.98 2.50 -14.54
CA GLU A 74 -2.60 2.78 -15.95
C GLU A 74 -1.26 3.52 -16.04
N ASP A 75 -1.01 4.45 -15.11
CA ASP A 75 0.22 5.25 -15.05
C ASP A 75 1.44 4.52 -14.46
N ASN A 76 1.26 3.34 -13.86
CA ASN A 76 2.31 2.64 -13.09
C ASN A 76 2.17 1.12 -13.22
N LYS A 77 2.29 0.64 -14.45
CA LYS A 77 2.33 -0.78 -14.77
C LYS A 77 3.75 -1.31 -14.58
N TYR A 78 3.89 -2.37 -13.79
CA TYR A 78 5.19 -2.94 -13.50
C TYR A 78 5.56 -4.08 -14.47
N SER A 79 6.84 -4.22 -14.77
CA SER A 79 7.35 -5.36 -15.55
C SER A 79 7.12 -6.68 -14.80
N ASP A 80 7.04 -7.80 -15.51
CA ASP A 80 6.89 -9.12 -14.88
C ASP A 80 8.03 -9.46 -13.92
N LEU A 81 9.26 -9.03 -14.24
CA LEU A 81 10.41 -9.15 -13.36
C LEU A 81 10.19 -8.42 -12.04
N THR A 82 9.70 -7.18 -12.11
CA THR A 82 9.37 -6.37 -10.92
C THR A 82 8.27 -7.04 -10.09
N LYS A 83 7.22 -7.54 -10.72
CA LYS A 83 6.12 -8.25 -10.03
C LYS A 83 6.63 -9.49 -9.30
N GLU A 84 7.53 -10.23 -9.92
CA GLU A 84 8.13 -11.42 -9.33
C GLU A 84 9.03 -11.08 -8.13
N MET A 85 9.81 -10.00 -8.21
CA MET A 85 10.57 -9.47 -7.07
C MET A 85 9.64 -9.08 -5.91
N VAL A 86 8.53 -8.40 -6.20
CA VAL A 86 7.54 -8.00 -5.20
C VAL A 86 6.92 -9.24 -4.55
N LYS A 87 6.51 -10.24 -5.32
CA LYS A 87 5.94 -11.50 -4.78
C LYS A 87 6.89 -12.16 -3.78
N ARG A 88 8.19 -12.26 -4.10
CA ARG A 88 9.19 -12.83 -3.19
C ARG A 88 9.28 -12.05 -1.88
N LYS A 89 9.28 -10.72 -1.95
CA LYS A 89 9.35 -9.87 -0.75
C LYS A 89 8.05 -9.90 0.07
N LEU A 90 6.89 -9.98 -0.59
CA LEU A 90 5.60 -10.16 0.08
C LEU A 90 5.53 -11.50 0.83
N LYS A 91 6.08 -12.57 0.22
CA LYS A 91 6.20 -13.88 0.85
C LYS A 91 7.02 -13.81 2.15
N LEU A 92 8.17 -13.12 2.13
CA LEU A 92 8.97 -12.88 3.34
C LEU A 92 8.22 -12.08 4.42
N ILE A 93 7.36 -11.13 4.02
CA ILE A 93 6.54 -10.37 4.97
C ILE A 93 5.45 -11.25 5.60
N SER A 94 4.88 -12.18 4.82
CA SER A 94 3.82 -13.08 5.29
C SER A 94 4.34 -14.29 6.08
N GLU A 95 5.48 -14.86 5.72
CA GLU A 95 5.96 -16.14 6.26
C GLU A 95 6.58 -16.07 7.66
N ASN A 96 6.75 -14.86 8.20
CA ASN A 96 7.13 -14.75 9.61
C ASN A 96 5.93 -15.01 10.55
N THR A 97 4.69 -15.12 10.03
CA THR A 97 3.53 -15.53 10.85
C THR A 97 3.77 -16.92 11.42
N VAL A 98 3.95 -16.99 12.74
CA VAL A 98 3.94 -18.23 13.53
C VAL A 98 2.76 -19.12 13.14
#